data_AF-G7M9A8-F1
#
_entry.id   AF-G7M9A8-F1
#
_cell.length_a   1.000
_cell.length_b   1.000
_cell.length_c   1.000
_cell.angle_alpha   90.00
_cell.angle_beta   90.00
_cell.angle_gamma   90.00
#
_symmetry.space_group_name_H-M   'P 1'
#
loop_
_entity.id
_entity.type
_entity.pdbx_description
1 polymer ?
#
loop_
_entity_poly.entity_id
_entity_poly.type
_entity_poly.pdbx_seq_one_letter_code
_entity_poly.pdbx_strand_id
1 'polypeptide(L)'
;MAGVYGFIKNGVKKIGYKHCDSYLYDLGANIAKFINETTKEEMEEIFEKIILVDNGTEATDEQIKKCEKWFQPIHGREKSNWYNLLRLTQGNLFLYKEGKLEYMFNGEDLYVEYKYIINLDNNEFEIYETDFKTKEEKMIGIYSLDKVNESDIKDLYEIRLEEEKMRELAKKEEERVEKEEKERMLSEKIEELSQDEEFMRYYHSELSSNTVKEDYIEFYMRFVMAGLIHIEELDNITDAKERKGILSKKINEMHEKEMMRSCISKYTGIEL
;
A
#
# COMPACT_ATOMS: atom_id res chain seq x y z
N MET A 1 9.35 1.27 2.82
CA MET A 1 9.30 0.09 1.94
C MET A 1 10.70 -0.46 1.74
N ALA A 2 10.85 -1.79 1.71
CA ALA A 2 12.12 -2.45 1.43
C ALA A 2 12.27 -2.73 -0.07
N GLY A 3 13.50 -2.92 -0.53
CA GLY A 3 13.82 -3.13 -1.93
C GLY A 3 15.13 -3.85 -2.10
N VAL A 4 15.42 -4.19 -3.35
CA VAL A 4 16.70 -4.75 -3.76
C VAL A 4 17.25 -4.02 -4.96
N TYR A 5 18.55 -4.06 -5.13
CA TYR A 5 19.24 -3.41 -6.23
C TYR A 5 20.50 -4.21 -6.58
N GLY A 6 20.97 -4.13 -7.81
CA GLY A 6 22.21 -4.80 -8.14
C GLY A 6 22.40 -5.00 -9.62
N PHE A 7 23.15 -6.05 -9.95
CA PHE A 7 23.64 -6.28 -11.30
C PHE A 7 23.29 -7.69 -11.80
N ILE A 8 23.16 -7.82 -13.12
CA ILE A 8 23.18 -9.09 -13.84
C ILE A 8 24.31 -9.04 -14.87
N LYS A 9 25.14 -10.09 -14.91
CA LYS A 9 26.19 -10.28 -15.93
C LYS A 9 26.43 -11.77 -16.18
N ASN A 10 26.47 -12.17 -17.44
CA ASN A 10 26.51 -13.55 -17.93
C ASN A 10 25.47 -14.45 -17.22
N GLY A 11 24.27 -13.93 -16.98
CA GLY A 11 23.20 -14.60 -16.23
C GLY A 11 23.43 -14.73 -14.73
N VAL A 12 24.57 -14.27 -14.19
CA VAL A 12 24.88 -14.27 -12.76
C VAL A 12 24.35 -12.99 -12.14
N LYS A 13 23.61 -13.11 -11.02
CA LYS A 13 23.06 -11.97 -10.30
C LYS A 13 23.90 -11.62 -9.08
N LYS A 14 24.09 -10.33 -8.82
CA LYS A 14 24.63 -9.79 -7.57
C LYS A 14 23.67 -8.74 -7.04
N ILE A 15 22.74 -9.20 -6.20
CA ILE A 15 21.60 -8.42 -5.73
C ILE A 15 21.79 -8.09 -4.25
N GLY A 16 21.80 -6.80 -3.95
CA GLY A 16 21.88 -6.20 -2.63
C GLY A 16 20.51 -5.89 -2.04
N TYR A 17 20.38 -5.99 -0.72
CA TYR A 17 19.18 -5.58 0.02
C TYR A 17 19.24 -4.13 0.50
N LYS A 18 18.09 -3.43 0.47
CA LYS A 18 17.86 -2.16 1.16
C LYS A 18 16.63 -2.26 2.06
N HIS A 19 16.81 -1.95 3.34
CA HIS A 19 15.77 -2.12 4.34
C HIS A 19 14.62 -1.09 4.27
N CYS A 20 14.94 0.17 3.96
CA CYS A 20 13.97 1.26 3.92
C CYS A 20 14.16 2.15 2.68
N ASP A 21 13.20 3.03 2.44
CA ASP A 21 13.26 4.07 1.41
C ASP A 21 13.61 3.55 0.00
N SER A 22 13.02 2.42 -0.37
CA SER A 22 13.27 1.80 -1.68
C SER A 22 12.36 2.31 -2.79
N TYR A 23 11.73 3.46 -2.61
CA TYR A 23 10.83 4.09 -3.57
C TYR A 23 11.57 4.55 -4.83
N LEU A 24 10.83 4.75 -5.93
CA LEU A 24 11.35 5.27 -7.19
C LEU A 24 12.12 6.58 -7.00
N TYR A 25 11.56 7.53 -6.26
CA TYR A 25 12.15 8.85 -6.05
C TYR A 25 13.39 8.86 -5.12
N ASP A 26 13.69 7.75 -4.42
CA ASP A 26 14.87 7.64 -3.56
C ASP A 26 15.86 6.61 -4.12
N LEU A 27 15.66 5.31 -3.83
CA LEU A 27 16.56 4.27 -4.34
C LEU A 27 16.59 4.26 -5.87
N GLY A 28 15.44 4.32 -6.55
CA GLY A 28 15.40 4.30 -8.01
C GLY A 28 16.21 5.43 -8.64
N ALA A 29 15.99 6.67 -8.18
CA ALA A 29 16.71 7.85 -8.64
C ALA A 29 18.21 7.75 -8.33
N ASN A 30 18.59 7.23 -7.16
CA ASN A 30 19.99 7.03 -6.81
C ASN A 30 20.69 5.99 -7.71
N ILE A 31 20.00 4.91 -8.09
CA ILE A 31 20.55 3.92 -9.03
C ILE A 31 20.65 4.51 -10.44
N ALA A 32 19.65 5.24 -10.91
CA ALA A 32 19.73 5.95 -12.20
C ALA A 32 20.90 6.95 -12.22
N LYS A 33 21.07 7.73 -11.14
CA LYS A 33 22.22 8.62 -11.00
C LYS A 33 23.55 7.86 -11.06
N PHE A 34 23.66 6.74 -10.34
CA PHE A 34 24.84 5.88 -10.39
C PHE A 34 25.16 5.42 -11.82
N ILE A 35 24.15 4.98 -12.57
CA ILE A 35 24.31 4.56 -13.97
C ILE A 35 24.83 5.72 -14.83
N ASN A 36 24.28 6.93 -14.68
CA ASN A 36 24.73 8.10 -15.45
C ASN A 36 26.18 8.50 -15.18
N GLU A 37 26.64 8.31 -13.95
CA GLU A 37 27.97 8.72 -13.55
C GLU A 37 29.03 7.63 -13.81
N THR A 38 28.63 6.40 -14.15
CA THR A 38 29.51 5.21 -14.15
C THR A 38 29.45 4.51 -15.49
N THR A 39 30.60 4.31 -16.14
CA THR A 39 30.62 3.66 -17.46
C THR A 39 30.26 2.18 -17.34
N LYS A 40 29.86 1.57 -18.46
CA LYS A 40 29.59 0.12 -18.49
C LYS A 40 30.79 -0.69 -18.03
N GLU A 41 31.99 -0.33 -18.48
CA GLU A 41 33.24 -1.01 -18.09
C GLU A 41 33.49 -0.89 -16.57
N GLU A 42 33.28 0.30 -16.00
CA GLU A 42 33.38 0.49 -14.55
C GLU A 42 32.33 -0.36 -13.79
N MET A 43 31.09 -0.43 -14.28
CA MET A 43 30.05 -1.28 -13.70
C MET A 43 30.40 -2.76 -13.79
N GLU A 44 31.00 -3.21 -14.90
CA GLU A 44 31.51 -4.57 -15.05
C GLU A 44 32.65 -4.86 -14.08
N GLU A 45 33.57 -3.92 -13.85
CA GLU A 45 34.63 -4.09 -12.84
C GLU A 45 34.08 -4.14 -11.41
N ILE A 46 33.10 -3.28 -11.11
CA ILE A 46 32.39 -3.29 -9.83
C ILE A 46 31.72 -4.65 -9.62
N PHE A 47 31.05 -5.16 -10.66
CA PHE A 47 30.44 -6.48 -10.62
C PHE A 47 31.46 -7.54 -10.21
N GLU A 48 32.63 -7.61 -10.86
CA GLU A 48 33.64 -8.63 -10.55
C GLU A 48 34.14 -8.54 -9.09
N LYS A 49 34.27 -7.32 -8.55
CA LYS A 49 34.79 -7.07 -7.19
C LYS A 49 33.78 -7.40 -6.07
N ILE A 50 32.48 -7.38 -6.36
CA ILE A 50 31.45 -7.63 -5.33
C ILE A 50 31.50 -9.10 -4.86
N ILE A 51 31.55 -9.29 -3.54
CA ILE A 51 31.43 -10.56 -2.84
C ILE A 51 30.08 -10.59 -2.14
N LEU A 52 29.21 -11.52 -2.54
CA LEU A 52 27.92 -11.71 -1.87
C LEU A 52 28.11 -12.38 -0.52
N VAL A 53 27.36 -11.91 0.48
CA VAL A 53 27.37 -12.42 1.85
C VAL A 53 25.95 -12.63 2.35
N ASP A 54 25.73 -13.72 3.08
CA ASP A 54 24.42 -14.11 3.59
C ASP A 54 24.31 -13.94 5.10
N ASN A 55 23.09 -13.78 5.60
CA ASN A 55 22.84 -13.67 7.05
C ASN A 55 23.09 -14.97 7.83
N GLY A 56 23.20 -16.11 7.14
CA GLY A 56 23.45 -17.42 7.74
C GLY A 56 24.91 -17.70 8.08
N THR A 57 25.83 -16.82 7.66
CA THR A 57 27.26 -16.98 7.85
C THR A 57 27.81 -15.79 8.63
N GLU A 58 28.58 -16.04 9.67
CA GLU A 58 29.23 -14.96 10.43
C GLU A 58 30.43 -14.38 9.66
N ALA A 59 30.60 -13.07 9.76
CA ALA A 59 31.79 -12.40 9.26
C ALA A 59 33.02 -12.78 10.11
N THR A 60 34.17 -12.96 9.46
CA THR A 60 35.45 -13.15 10.15
C THR A 60 35.93 -11.85 10.80
N ASP A 61 36.87 -11.92 11.74
CA ASP A 61 37.45 -10.74 12.39
C ASP A 61 38.06 -9.74 11.39
N GLU A 62 38.67 -10.24 10.30
CA GLU A 62 39.21 -9.40 9.24
C GLU A 62 38.10 -8.66 8.48
N GLN A 63 37.02 -9.36 8.15
CA GLN A 63 35.85 -8.79 7.48
C GLN A 63 35.15 -7.76 8.36
N ILE A 64 34.96 -8.07 9.65
CA ILE A 64 34.42 -7.14 10.66
C ILE A 64 35.27 -5.88 10.70
N LYS A 65 36.60 -6.00 10.79
CA LYS A 65 37.51 -4.85 10.82
C LYS A 65 37.42 -3.98 9.57
N LYS A 66 37.29 -4.60 8.39
CA LYS A 66 37.08 -3.88 7.12
C LYS A 66 35.76 -3.12 7.10
N CYS A 67 34.69 -3.70 7.66
CA CYS A 67 33.34 -3.17 7.61
C CYS A 67 32.91 -2.34 8.84
N GLU A 68 33.72 -2.27 9.88
CA GLU A 68 33.36 -1.67 11.18
C GLU A 68 32.84 -0.24 11.07
N LYS A 69 33.37 0.56 10.13
CA LYS A 69 32.94 1.95 9.93
C LYS A 69 31.49 2.11 9.44
N TRP A 70 30.87 1.06 8.92
CA TRP A 70 29.46 1.06 8.50
C TRP A 70 28.55 0.24 9.42
N PHE A 71 29.12 -0.33 10.49
CA PHE A 71 28.37 -1.10 11.44
C PHE A 71 27.33 -0.23 12.14
N GLN A 72 26.09 -0.69 12.13
CA GLN A 72 25.01 -0.09 12.90
C GLN A 72 24.18 -1.20 13.57
N PRO A 73 24.28 -1.34 14.90
CA PRO A 73 23.58 -2.41 15.59
C PRO A 73 22.07 -2.21 15.54
N ILE A 74 21.34 -3.30 15.31
CA ILE A 74 19.92 -3.40 15.64
C ILE A 74 19.80 -4.24 16.92
N HIS A 75 18.91 -3.82 17.83
CA HIS A 75 18.73 -4.39 19.17
C HIS A 75 18.92 -5.91 19.22
N GLY A 76 19.94 -6.35 19.97
CA GLY A 76 20.21 -7.75 20.26
C GLY A 76 21.02 -8.51 19.20
N ARG A 77 21.47 -7.88 18.11
CA ARG A 77 22.27 -8.55 17.08
C ARG A 77 23.77 -8.25 17.21
N GLU A 78 24.58 -9.28 16.98
CA GLU A 78 26.04 -9.26 17.12
C GLU A 78 26.74 -8.49 16.00
N LYS A 79 28.01 -8.15 16.24
CA LYS A 79 28.87 -7.42 15.29
C LYS A 79 29.34 -8.31 14.13
N SER A 80 29.32 -9.62 14.29
CA SER A 80 29.61 -10.61 13.25
C SER A 80 28.50 -10.75 12.21
N ASN A 81 27.33 -10.17 12.46
CA ASN A 81 26.18 -10.25 11.57
C ASN A 81 26.32 -9.30 10.36
N TRP A 82 26.37 -9.86 9.14
CA TRP A 82 26.53 -9.09 7.89
C TRP A 82 25.49 -8.01 7.68
N TYR A 83 24.23 -8.27 8.04
CA TYR A 83 23.18 -7.27 7.89
C TYR A 83 23.47 -6.01 8.72
N ASN A 84 23.98 -6.16 9.95
CA ASN A 84 24.39 -5.02 10.78
C ASN A 84 25.66 -4.33 10.27
N LEU A 85 26.64 -5.12 9.81
CA LEU A 85 27.93 -4.59 9.30
C LEU A 85 27.74 -3.73 8.05
N LEU A 86 26.81 -4.11 7.19
CA LEU A 86 26.57 -3.45 5.91
C LEU A 86 25.37 -2.50 5.93
N ARG A 87 24.71 -2.31 7.08
CA ARG A 87 23.44 -1.57 7.18
C ARG A 87 23.52 -0.15 6.59
N LEU A 88 24.60 0.58 6.91
CA LEU A 88 24.79 1.95 6.41
C LEU A 88 25.23 2.04 4.94
N THR A 89 25.49 0.89 4.31
CA THR A 89 25.92 0.81 2.90
C THR A 89 24.77 0.48 1.93
N GLN A 90 23.63 0.07 2.49
CA GLN A 90 22.49 -0.41 1.72
C GLN A 90 21.95 0.68 0.78
N GLY A 91 21.79 0.32 -0.49
CA GLY A 91 21.31 1.22 -1.54
C GLY A 91 22.36 2.17 -2.12
N ASN A 92 23.63 2.05 -1.73
CA ASN A 92 24.69 2.96 -2.18
C ASN A 92 25.74 2.25 -3.05
N LEU A 93 25.53 2.27 -4.37
CA LEU A 93 26.48 1.67 -5.32
C LEU A 93 27.79 2.46 -5.48
N PHE A 94 27.81 3.76 -5.14
CA PHE A 94 29.02 4.58 -5.22
C PHE A 94 30.14 4.08 -4.30
N LEU A 95 29.81 3.44 -3.18
CA LEU A 95 30.83 2.84 -2.29
C LEU A 95 31.64 1.74 -2.98
N TYR A 96 31.05 1.01 -3.92
CA TYR A 96 31.74 -0.03 -4.68
C TYR A 96 32.57 0.60 -5.81
N LYS A 97 32.03 1.62 -6.49
CA LYS A 97 32.76 2.41 -7.49
C LYS A 97 34.03 3.04 -6.93
N GLU A 98 33.92 3.63 -5.74
CA GLU A 98 35.06 4.25 -5.04
C GLU A 98 36.06 3.23 -4.48
N GLY A 99 35.81 1.92 -4.67
CA GLY A 99 36.63 0.85 -4.09
C GLY A 99 36.61 0.82 -2.56
N LYS A 100 35.64 1.48 -1.94
CA LYS A 100 35.55 1.56 -0.48
C LYS A 100 34.95 0.29 0.10
N LEU A 101 34.09 -0.43 -0.63
CA LEU A 101 33.34 -1.61 -0.19
C LEU A 101 33.42 -2.75 -1.23
N GLU A 102 33.58 -3.98 -0.74
CA GLU A 102 33.62 -5.20 -1.57
C GLU A 102 32.49 -6.20 -1.23
N TYR A 103 31.89 -6.13 -0.04
CA TYR A 103 30.85 -7.06 0.40
C TYR A 103 29.45 -6.48 0.18
N MET A 104 28.55 -7.28 -0.39
CA MET A 104 27.15 -6.94 -0.61
C MET A 104 26.25 -8.00 0.02
N PHE A 105 25.30 -7.57 0.85
CA PHE A 105 24.34 -8.48 1.47
C PHE A 105 23.43 -9.07 0.41
N ASN A 106 23.38 -10.40 0.30
CA ASN A 106 22.59 -11.11 -0.70
C ASN A 106 21.09 -10.91 -0.46
N GLY A 107 20.44 -10.24 -1.41
CA GLY A 107 19.01 -9.95 -1.39
C GLY A 107 18.21 -10.70 -2.46
N GLU A 108 18.80 -11.64 -3.22
CA GLU A 108 18.14 -12.25 -4.37
C GLU A 108 16.80 -12.90 -4.02
N ASP A 109 16.75 -13.64 -2.90
CA ASP A 109 15.57 -14.38 -2.47
C ASP A 109 14.62 -13.57 -1.56
N LEU A 110 14.88 -12.27 -1.38
CA LEU A 110 14.05 -11.45 -0.50
C LEU A 110 12.79 -10.99 -1.21
N TYR A 111 11.66 -11.18 -0.52
CA TYR A 111 10.39 -10.62 -0.93
C TYR A 111 10.34 -9.14 -0.56
N VAL A 112 10.43 -8.29 -1.59
CA VAL A 112 10.53 -6.84 -1.46
C VAL A 112 9.62 -6.14 -2.45
N GLU A 113 9.37 -4.87 -2.22
CA GLU A 113 8.43 -4.12 -3.04
C GLU A 113 9.01 -3.69 -4.38
N TYR A 114 10.26 -3.22 -4.37
CA TYR A 114 10.93 -2.74 -5.56
C TYR A 114 12.23 -3.49 -5.83
N LYS A 115 12.51 -3.74 -7.11
CA LYS A 115 13.81 -4.27 -7.59
C LYS A 115 14.38 -3.34 -8.65
N TYR A 116 15.65 -2.98 -8.50
CA TYR A 116 16.38 -2.09 -9.42
C TYR A 116 17.60 -2.82 -9.99
N ILE A 117 17.49 -3.29 -11.23
CA ILE A 117 18.45 -4.23 -11.80
C ILE A 117 19.22 -3.57 -12.94
N ILE A 118 20.54 -3.49 -12.80
CA ILE A 118 21.46 -3.09 -13.86
C ILE A 118 21.86 -4.36 -14.60
N ASN A 119 21.23 -4.61 -15.74
CA ASN A 119 21.50 -5.78 -16.55
C ASN A 119 22.56 -5.47 -17.62
N LEU A 120 23.77 -5.98 -17.40
CA LEU A 120 24.93 -5.72 -18.24
C LEU A 120 24.93 -6.59 -19.51
N ASP A 121 24.13 -7.67 -19.53
CA ASP A 121 24.03 -8.61 -20.66
C ASP A 121 23.27 -7.99 -21.84
N ASN A 122 22.19 -7.25 -21.54
CA ASN A 122 21.35 -6.56 -22.53
C ASN A 122 21.53 -5.04 -22.54
N ASN A 123 22.34 -4.48 -21.62
CA ASN A 123 22.56 -3.03 -21.49
C ASN A 123 21.29 -2.28 -21.04
N GLU A 124 20.55 -2.85 -20.09
CA GLU A 124 19.27 -2.33 -19.61
C GLU A 124 19.27 -2.06 -18.10
N PHE A 125 18.55 -1.02 -17.69
CA PHE A 125 18.11 -0.79 -16.32
C PHE A 125 16.65 -1.18 -16.20
N GLU A 126 16.39 -2.21 -15.42
CA GLU A 126 15.08 -2.81 -15.23
C GLU A 126 14.55 -2.47 -13.83
N ILE A 127 13.29 -2.04 -13.77
CA ILE A 127 12.61 -1.69 -12.53
C ILE A 127 11.38 -2.56 -12.38
N TYR A 128 11.30 -3.26 -11.26
CA TYR A 128 10.18 -4.12 -10.92
C TYR A 128 9.48 -3.64 -9.66
N GLU A 129 8.16 -3.86 -9.62
CA GLU A 129 7.29 -3.61 -8.47
C GLU A 129 6.53 -4.91 -8.14
N THR A 130 6.41 -5.22 -6.85
CA THR A 130 5.69 -6.40 -6.36
C THR A 130 4.38 -6.00 -5.70
N ASP A 131 3.27 -6.58 -6.14
CA ASP A 131 1.99 -6.46 -5.45
C ASP A 131 1.93 -7.45 -4.27
N PHE A 132 1.87 -6.93 -3.04
CA PHE A 132 1.82 -7.75 -1.83
C PHE A 132 0.54 -8.58 -1.66
N LYS A 133 -0.55 -8.21 -2.33
CA LYS A 133 -1.82 -8.95 -2.28
C LYS A 133 -1.78 -10.15 -3.21
N THR A 134 -1.34 -9.97 -4.45
CA THR A 134 -1.31 -11.03 -5.46
C THR A 134 -0.01 -11.81 -5.47
N LYS A 135 1.05 -11.24 -4.87
CA LYS A 135 2.45 -11.69 -4.95
C LYS A 135 3.04 -11.69 -6.36
N GLU A 136 2.40 -10.96 -7.27
CA GLU A 136 2.88 -10.79 -8.63
C GLU A 136 3.98 -9.73 -8.68
N GLU A 137 5.06 -10.04 -9.42
CA GLU A 137 6.11 -9.09 -9.75
C GLU A 137 5.90 -8.59 -11.18
N LYS A 138 5.86 -7.27 -11.35
CA LYS A 138 5.67 -6.61 -12.64
C LYS A 138 6.86 -5.72 -12.96
N MET A 139 7.38 -5.83 -14.18
CA MET A 139 8.31 -4.84 -14.71
C MET A 139 7.53 -3.54 -15.00
N ILE A 140 7.91 -2.46 -14.33
CA ILE A 140 7.29 -1.14 -14.45
C ILE A 140 8.14 -0.15 -15.23
N GLY A 141 9.43 -0.42 -15.43
CA GLY A 141 10.32 0.41 -16.22
C GLY A 141 11.46 -0.40 -16.83
N ILE A 142 11.83 -0.05 -18.06
CA ILE A 142 13.01 -0.58 -18.74
C ILE A 142 13.67 0.55 -19.52
N TYR A 143 14.96 0.77 -19.28
CA TYR A 143 15.70 1.88 -19.86
C TYR A 143 17.05 1.39 -20.36
N SER A 144 17.57 1.98 -21.44
CA SER A 144 18.95 1.71 -21.84
C SER A 144 19.91 2.39 -20.86
N LEU A 145 20.97 1.69 -20.45
CA LEU A 145 21.95 2.24 -19.50
C LEU A 145 22.60 3.54 -20.01
N ASP A 146 22.76 3.69 -21.32
CA ASP A 146 23.36 4.89 -21.92
C ASP A 146 22.42 6.10 -22.01
N LYS A 147 21.15 5.93 -21.59
CA LYS A 147 20.08 6.93 -21.79
C LYS A 147 19.30 7.26 -20.53
N VAL A 148 19.24 6.33 -19.58
CA VAL A 148 18.46 6.51 -18.36
C VAL A 148 18.98 7.71 -17.56
N ASN A 149 18.09 8.56 -17.08
CA ASN A 149 18.39 9.71 -16.24
C ASN A 149 17.43 9.82 -15.06
N GLU A 150 17.73 10.72 -14.11
CA GLU A 150 16.88 10.92 -12.93
C GLU A 150 15.46 11.39 -13.29
N SER A 151 15.28 12.16 -14.38
CA SER A 151 13.94 12.57 -14.83
C SER A 151 13.12 11.40 -15.34
N ASP A 152 13.72 10.40 -15.99
CA ASP A 152 12.98 9.20 -16.41
C ASP A 152 12.35 8.46 -15.22
N ILE A 153 13.05 8.44 -14.08
CA ILE A 153 12.55 7.84 -12.84
C ILE A 153 11.46 8.70 -12.19
N LYS A 154 11.60 10.03 -12.28
CA LYS A 154 10.59 10.97 -11.81
C LYS A 154 9.29 10.82 -12.62
N ASP A 155 9.40 10.75 -13.94
CA ASP A 155 8.26 10.59 -14.84
C ASP A 155 7.56 9.25 -14.57
N LEU A 156 8.33 8.17 -14.38
CA LEU A 156 7.78 6.89 -13.98
C LEU A 156 7.01 7.00 -12.65
N TYR A 157 7.57 7.68 -11.65
CA TYR A 157 6.91 7.88 -10.37
C TYR A 157 5.60 8.67 -10.50
N GLU A 158 5.57 9.73 -11.32
CA GLU A 158 4.36 10.51 -11.59
C GLU A 158 3.27 9.65 -12.24
N ILE A 159 3.64 8.82 -13.23
CA ILE A 159 2.72 7.85 -13.85
C ILE A 159 2.15 6.89 -12.80
N ARG A 160 2.99 6.36 -11.89
CA ARG A 160 2.53 5.45 -10.82
C ARG A 160 1.55 6.12 -9.87
N LEU A 161 1.80 7.38 -9.49
CA LEU A 161 0.88 8.15 -8.65
C LEU A 161 -0.46 8.40 -9.33
N GLU A 162 -0.48 8.65 -10.64
CA GLU A 162 -1.71 8.80 -11.40
C GLU A 162 -2.48 7.48 -11.50
N GLU A 163 -1.80 6.36 -11.76
CA GLU A 163 -2.43 5.04 -11.75
C GLU A 163 -3.08 4.72 -10.41
N GLU A 164 -2.40 5.00 -9.29
CA GLU A 164 -2.94 4.77 -7.95
C GLU A 164 -4.21 5.60 -7.71
N LYS A 165 -4.18 6.90 -8.03
CA LYS A 165 -5.36 7.77 -7.95
C LYS A 165 -6.52 7.25 -8.80
N MET A 166 -6.24 6.77 -10.01
CA MET A 166 -7.27 6.21 -10.89
C MET A 166 -7.86 4.92 -10.33
N ARG A 167 -7.04 4.05 -9.71
CA ARG A 167 -7.53 2.84 -9.03
C ARG A 167 -8.38 3.18 -7.82
N GLU A 168 -7.99 4.16 -7.01
CA GLU A 168 -8.80 4.62 -5.88
C GLU A 168 -10.14 5.20 -6.34
N LEU A 169 -10.13 6.00 -7.42
CA LEU A 169 -11.36 6.55 -7.99
C LEU A 169 -12.27 5.45 -8.53
N ALA A 170 -11.71 4.47 -9.25
CA ALA A 170 -12.47 3.32 -9.75
C ALA A 170 -13.08 2.50 -8.60
N LYS A 171 -12.35 2.29 -7.51
CA LYS A 171 -12.86 1.59 -6.32
C LYS A 171 -14.01 2.35 -5.66
N LYS A 172 -13.89 3.66 -5.51
CA LYS A 172 -14.98 4.51 -4.96
C LYS A 172 -16.21 4.48 -5.85
N GLU A 173 -16.02 4.46 -7.16
CA GLU A 173 -17.12 4.37 -8.12
C GLU A 173 -17.81 3.01 -8.09
N GLU A 174 -17.05 1.92 -7.98
CA GLU A 174 -17.59 0.57 -7.79
C GLU A 174 -18.41 0.47 -6.50
N GLU A 175 -17.88 0.97 -5.38
CA GLU A 175 -18.59 1.04 -4.09
C GLU A 175 -19.88 1.88 -4.19
N ARG A 176 -19.85 2.99 -4.94
CA ARG A 176 -21.01 3.85 -5.18
C ARG A 176 -22.10 3.12 -5.97
N VAL A 177 -21.71 2.45 -7.06
CA VAL A 177 -22.64 1.68 -7.92
C VAL A 177 -23.25 0.53 -7.13
N GLU A 178 -22.46 -0.22 -6.37
CA GLU A 178 -22.96 -1.32 -5.54
C GLU A 178 -23.97 -0.82 -4.49
N LYS A 179 -23.68 0.34 -3.86
CA LYS A 179 -24.58 0.97 -2.91
C LYS A 179 -25.90 1.39 -3.57
N GLU A 180 -25.85 2.03 -4.73
CA GLU A 180 -27.03 2.47 -5.47
C GLU A 180 -27.89 1.29 -5.93
N GLU A 181 -27.26 0.19 -6.36
CA GLU A 181 -27.97 -1.04 -6.73
C GLU A 181 -28.69 -1.65 -5.52
N LYS A 182 -28.02 -1.75 -4.36
CA LYS A 182 -28.65 -2.21 -3.10
C LYS A 182 -29.81 -1.32 -2.67
N GLU A 183 -29.65 0.00 -2.76
CA GLU A 183 -30.72 0.95 -2.43
C GLU A 183 -31.92 0.84 -3.39
N ARG A 184 -31.66 0.61 -4.68
CA ARG A 184 -32.70 0.37 -5.69
C ARG A 184 -33.44 -0.93 -5.41
N MET A 185 -32.72 -2.04 -5.18
CA MET A 185 -33.33 -3.33 -4.84
C MET A 185 -34.16 -3.25 -3.55
N LEU A 186 -33.65 -2.57 -2.53
CA LEU A 186 -34.39 -2.33 -1.30
C LEU A 186 -35.67 -1.54 -1.55
N SER A 187 -35.61 -0.48 -2.36
CA SER A 187 -36.78 0.34 -2.69
C SER A 187 -37.83 -0.45 -3.46
N GLU A 188 -37.42 -1.23 -4.47
CA GLU A 188 -38.29 -2.12 -5.24
C GLU A 188 -38.95 -3.17 -4.32
N LYS A 189 -38.19 -3.75 -3.37
CA LYS A 189 -38.74 -4.71 -2.40
C LYS A 189 -39.66 -4.11 -1.35
N ILE A 190 -39.38 -2.89 -0.89
CA ILE A 190 -40.30 -2.16 -0.01
C ILE A 190 -41.63 -1.93 -0.74
N GLU A 191 -41.59 -1.49 -2.00
CA GLU A 191 -42.80 -1.27 -2.79
C GLU A 191 -43.61 -2.57 -2.95
N GLU A 192 -42.96 -3.66 -3.33
CA GLU A 192 -43.58 -4.99 -3.47
C GLU A 192 -44.21 -5.47 -2.15
N LEU A 193 -43.44 -5.49 -1.06
CA LEU A 193 -43.86 -6.05 0.22
C LEU A 193 -44.80 -5.13 1.01
N SER A 194 -44.84 -3.83 0.70
CA SER A 194 -45.83 -2.92 1.29
C SER A 194 -47.27 -3.31 0.96
N GLN A 195 -47.47 -4.08 -0.12
CA GLN A 195 -48.75 -4.61 -0.53
C GLN A 195 -49.06 -5.99 0.08
N ASP A 196 -48.10 -6.61 0.78
CA ASP A 196 -48.26 -7.89 1.48
C ASP A 196 -48.70 -7.65 2.94
N GLU A 197 -49.96 -7.95 3.24
CA GLU A 197 -50.54 -7.77 4.58
C GLU A 197 -49.89 -8.65 5.67
N GLU A 198 -49.34 -9.82 5.31
CA GLU A 198 -48.64 -10.69 6.26
C GLU A 198 -47.28 -10.08 6.61
N PHE A 199 -46.53 -9.66 5.59
CA PHE A 199 -45.27 -8.95 5.79
C PHE A 199 -45.46 -7.67 6.62
N MET A 200 -46.45 -6.83 6.30
CA MET A 200 -46.66 -5.58 7.04
C MET A 200 -47.04 -5.82 8.51
N ARG A 201 -47.81 -6.88 8.81
CA ARG A 201 -48.06 -7.29 10.20
C ARG A 201 -46.79 -7.73 10.91
N TYR A 202 -45.94 -8.50 10.24
CA TYR A 202 -44.64 -8.89 10.77
C TYR A 202 -43.74 -7.67 11.03
N TYR A 203 -43.60 -6.77 10.06
CA TYR A 203 -42.81 -5.53 10.19
C TYR A 203 -43.29 -4.67 11.36
N HIS A 204 -44.61 -4.42 11.49
CA HIS A 204 -45.14 -3.64 12.61
C HIS A 204 -44.92 -4.31 13.97
N SER A 205 -45.01 -5.65 14.03
CA SER A 205 -44.66 -6.40 15.24
C SER A 205 -43.19 -6.19 15.61
N GLU A 206 -42.27 -6.36 14.67
CA GLU A 206 -40.83 -6.15 14.89
C GLU A 206 -40.52 -4.70 15.30
N LEU A 207 -41.11 -3.71 14.62
CA LEU A 207 -40.94 -2.29 14.92
C LEU A 207 -41.46 -1.94 16.32
N SER A 208 -42.62 -2.49 16.73
CA SER A 208 -43.18 -2.27 18.07
C SER A 208 -42.35 -2.92 19.18
N SER A 209 -41.70 -4.06 18.88
CA SER A 209 -40.81 -4.77 19.81
C SER A 209 -39.44 -4.09 19.94
N ASN A 210 -39.01 -3.37 18.89
CA ASN A 210 -37.78 -2.60 18.85
C ASN A 210 -38.07 -1.10 18.99
N THR A 211 -38.68 -0.72 20.11
CA THR A 211 -38.76 0.71 20.45
C THR A 211 -37.34 1.28 20.50
N VAL A 212 -37.09 2.33 19.71
CA VAL A 212 -35.81 3.06 19.70
C VAL A 212 -35.53 3.49 21.14
N LYS A 213 -34.61 2.78 21.80
CA LYS A 213 -34.15 3.18 23.13
C LYS A 213 -33.47 4.53 23.01
N GLU A 214 -33.61 5.40 24.00
CA GLU A 214 -32.89 6.69 24.05
C GLU A 214 -31.38 6.51 23.79
N ASP A 215 -30.83 5.38 24.25
CA ASP A 215 -29.44 4.94 24.01
C ASP A 215 -29.07 4.85 22.51
N TYR A 216 -30.02 4.50 21.63
CA TYR A 216 -29.80 4.38 20.19
C TYR A 216 -29.69 5.76 19.52
N ILE A 217 -30.53 6.71 19.96
CA ILE A 217 -30.44 8.10 19.50
C ILE A 217 -29.11 8.71 19.96
N GLU A 218 -28.72 8.46 21.23
CA GLU A 218 -27.44 8.92 21.75
C GLU A 218 -26.26 8.31 20.99
N PHE A 219 -26.35 7.03 20.62
CA PHE A 219 -25.34 6.35 19.79
C PHE A 219 -25.19 7.04 18.43
N TYR A 220 -26.27 7.21 17.65
CA TYR A 220 -26.20 7.87 16.33
C TYR A 220 -25.79 9.34 16.42
N MET A 221 -26.18 10.04 17.48
CA MET A 221 -25.71 11.41 17.73
C MET A 221 -24.18 11.49 17.81
N ARG A 222 -23.51 10.49 18.40
CA ARG A 222 -22.04 10.47 18.46
C ARG A 222 -21.41 10.35 17.06
N PHE A 223 -22.00 9.58 16.15
CA PHE A 223 -21.50 9.46 14.76
C PHE A 223 -21.69 10.75 13.98
N VAL A 224 -22.84 11.40 14.12
CA VAL A 224 -23.11 12.69 13.46
C VAL A 224 -22.14 13.76 13.98
N MET A 225 -21.94 13.83 15.31
CA MET A 225 -21.00 14.77 15.92
C MET A 225 -19.53 14.49 15.57
N ALA A 226 -19.18 13.23 15.31
CA ALA A 226 -17.87 12.83 14.82
C ALA A 226 -17.67 13.07 13.32
N GLY A 227 -18.69 13.59 12.60
CA GLY A 227 -18.64 13.80 11.15
C GLY A 227 -18.71 12.52 10.33
N LEU A 228 -19.09 11.40 10.94
CA LEU A 228 -19.19 10.09 10.29
C LEU A 228 -20.52 9.93 9.53
N ILE A 229 -21.53 10.73 9.88
CA ILE A 229 -22.81 10.82 9.16
C ILE A 229 -23.04 12.29 8.85
N HIS A 230 -23.08 12.61 7.56
CA HIS A 230 -23.41 13.95 7.08
C HIS A 230 -24.93 14.08 6.91
N ILE A 231 -25.53 15.09 7.55
CA ILE A 231 -26.93 15.45 7.39
C ILE A 231 -26.97 16.89 6.90
N GLU A 232 -27.11 17.05 5.59
CA GLU A 232 -27.07 18.35 4.88
C GLU A 232 -28.06 19.37 5.47
N GLU A 233 -29.22 18.90 5.93
CA GLU A 233 -30.24 19.74 6.59
C GLU A 233 -29.72 20.46 7.85
N LEU A 234 -28.62 19.99 8.47
CA LEU A 234 -28.05 20.59 9.67
C LEU A 234 -27.02 21.70 9.38
N ASP A 235 -26.53 21.82 8.14
CA ASP A 235 -25.38 22.68 7.81
C ASP A 235 -25.65 24.17 8.04
N ASN A 236 -26.93 24.58 7.92
CA ASN A 236 -27.35 25.98 8.06
C ASN A 236 -28.11 26.26 9.37
N ILE A 237 -28.20 25.28 10.28
CA ILE A 237 -29.02 25.40 11.49
C ILE A 237 -28.17 25.76 12.69
N THR A 238 -28.35 27.00 13.16
CA THR A 238 -27.61 27.56 14.30
C THR A 238 -28.34 27.36 15.62
N ASP A 239 -29.67 27.21 15.62
CA ASP A 239 -30.45 26.95 16.84
C ASP A 239 -30.29 25.49 17.29
N ALA A 240 -29.82 25.30 18.52
CA ALA A 240 -29.52 23.98 19.06
C ALA A 240 -30.76 23.09 19.26
N LYS A 241 -31.93 23.70 19.53
CA LYS A 241 -33.18 22.96 19.76
C LYS A 241 -33.76 22.47 18.44
N GLU A 242 -33.76 23.34 17.43
CA GLU A 242 -34.14 23.00 16.05
C GLU A 242 -33.24 21.91 15.48
N ARG A 243 -31.92 22.07 15.63
CA ARG A 243 -30.91 21.07 15.21
C ARG A 243 -31.16 19.71 15.85
N LYS A 244 -31.45 19.66 17.16
CA LYS A 244 -31.78 18.41 17.88
C LYS A 244 -33.08 17.78 17.37
N GLY A 245 -34.08 18.60 17.04
CA GLY A 245 -35.35 18.13 16.48
C GLY A 245 -35.17 17.43 15.14
N ILE A 246 -34.46 18.07 14.21
CA ILE A 246 -34.19 17.50 12.87
C ILE A 246 -33.32 16.26 12.97
N LEU A 247 -32.28 16.30 13.80
CA LEU A 247 -31.42 15.15 14.04
C LEU A 247 -32.20 13.94 14.57
N SER A 248 -33.06 14.15 15.57
CA SER A 248 -33.92 13.09 16.12
C SER A 248 -34.84 12.49 15.06
N LYS A 249 -35.46 13.34 14.23
CA LYS A 249 -36.31 12.90 13.12
C LYS A 249 -35.52 12.04 12.12
N LYS A 250 -34.35 12.49 11.70
CA LYS A 250 -33.49 11.76 10.76
C LYS A 250 -32.99 10.43 11.32
N ILE A 251 -32.64 10.40 12.61
CA ILE A 251 -32.25 9.15 13.28
C ILE A 251 -33.40 8.15 13.27
N ASN A 252 -34.63 8.59 13.53
CA ASN A 252 -35.81 7.72 13.45
C ASN A 252 -36.06 7.23 12.01
N GLU A 253 -35.97 8.11 11.01
CA GLU A 253 -36.09 7.72 9.59
C GLU A 253 -35.04 6.67 9.19
N MET A 254 -33.78 6.83 9.63
CA MET A 254 -32.72 5.85 9.40
C MET A 254 -33.00 4.52 10.11
N HIS A 255 -33.47 4.57 11.35
CA HIS A 255 -33.79 3.37 12.13
C HIS A 255 -34.94 2.58 11.49
N GLU A 256 -36.02 3.24 11.08
CA GLU A 256 -37.13 2.60 10.38
C GLU A 256 -36.67 1.95 9.07
N LYS A 257 -35.81 2.62 8.31
CA LYS A 257 -35.23 2.08 7.07
C LYS A 257 -34.38 0.81 7.34
N GLU A 258 -33.53 0.84 8.36
CA GLU A 258 -32.72 -0.33 8.76
C GLU A 258 -33.58 -1.48 9.29
N MET A 259 -34.61 -1.17 10.08
CA MET A 259 -35.57 -2.17 10.56
C MET A 259 -36.33 -2.81 9.40
N MET A 260 -36.78 -2.01 8.43
CA MET A 260 -37.45 -2.50 7.22
C MET A 260 -36.51 -3.42 6.43
N ARG A 261 -35.28 -3.00 6.17
CA ARG A 261 -34.26 -3.81 5.50
C ARG A 261 -34.04 -5.15 6.22
N SER A 262 -33.84 -5.13 7.54
CA SER A 262 -33.67 -6.33 8.36
C SER A 262 -34.88 -7.27 8.28
N CYS A 263 -36.09 -6.73 8.33
CA CYS A 263 -37.33 -7.52 8.21
C CYS A 263 -37.45 -8.15 6.83
N ILE A 264 -37.16 -7.40 5.75
CA ILE A 264 -37.16 -7.93 4.39
C ILE A 264 -36.16 -9.08 4.27
N SER A 265 -34.93 -8.92 4.76
CA SER A 265 -33.91 -9.97 4.69
C SER A 265 -34.32 -11.22 5.45
N LYS A 266 -34.89 -11.09 6.66
CA LYS A 266 -35.38 -12.23 7.44
C LYS A 266 -36.58 -12.92 6.80
N TYR A 267 -37.50 -12.14 6.23
CA TYR A 267 -38.76 -12.65 5.66
C TYR A 267 -38.54 -13.32 4.29
N THR A 268 -37.66 -12.75 3.46
CA THR A 268 -37.42 -13.23 2.09
C THR A 268 -36.18 -14.12 1.95
N GLY A 269 -35.26 -14.07 2.90
CA GLY A 269 -33.95 -14.71 2.82
C GLY A 269 -32.95 -14.01 1.89
N ILE A 270 -33.30 -12.84 1.33
CA ILE A 270 -32.42 -12.06 0.45
C ILE A 270 -31.58 -11.11 1.30
N GLU A 271 -30.26 -11.11 1.10
CA GLU A 271 -29.37 -10.15 1.76
C GLU A 271 -29.34 -8.84 0.94
N LEU A 272 -30.04 -7.82 1.44
CA LEU A 272 -30.06 -6.46 0.89
C LEU A 272 -29.05 -5.58 1.61
#